data_AF-A0A3D0Q4M8-F1
#
_entry.id   AF-A0A3D0Q4M8-F1
#
_cell.length_a   1.000
_cell.length_b   1.000
_cell.length_c   1.000
_cell.angle_alpha   90.00
_cell.angle_beta   90.00
_cell.angle_gamma   90.00
#
_symmetry.space_group_name_H-M   'P 1'
#
loop_
_entity.id
_entity.type
_entity.pdbx_description
1 polymer ?
#
loop_
_entity_poly.entity_id
_entity_poly.type
_entity_poly.pdbx_seq_one_letter_code
_entity_poly.pdbx_strand_id
1 'polypeptide(L)'
;IKALLLSESSEDFVAYVGQVYGENATEEQLREAYTDFVALLDAEARAEVEAVFAQFNFAAQTILDAGDPTAYAGMLGATTPVHFMSVVGDGGENLPDQVNPVVTSLPLAGQHPMAAMIGLEQVTSTISSETGTVSGQVRFNSGAHASSLSPAADPAVTREMQLQVGGFIKSEAQALPITNTDVVAN
;
A
#
# COMPACT_ATOMS: atom_id res chain seq x y z
N ILE A 1 -1.13 13.49 -20.93
CA ILE A 1 -2.49 13.09 -20.49
C ILE A 1 -3.57 14.00 -21.07
N LYS A 2 -3.66 15.30 -20.75
CA LYS A 2 -4.74 16.17 -21.26
C LYS A 2 -4.87 16.20 -22.80
N ALA A 3 -3.75 16.39 -23.51
CA ALA A 3 -3.73 16.32 -24.97
C ALA A 3 -4.17 14.95 -25.50
N LEU A 4 -3.66 13.86 -24.91
CA LEU A 4 -4.06 12.50 -25.29
C LEU A 4 -5.56 12.26 -25.05
N LEU A 5 -6.10 12.74 -23.93
CA LEU A 5 -7.51 12.60 -23.61
C LEU A 5 -8.38 13.36 -24.62
N LEU A 6 -7.97 14.55 -25.05
CA LEU A 6 -8.63 15.26 -26.14
C LEU A 6 -8.47 14.58 -27.50
N SER A 7 -7.33 13.94 -27.78
CA SER A 7 -7.15 13.16 -29.02
C SER A 7 -8.14 12.00 -29.12
N GLU A 8 -8.61 11.48 -27.99
CA GLU A 8 -9.62 10.41 -27.95
C GLU A 8 -11.06 10.95 -27.83
N SER A 9 -11.25 12.16 -27.30
CA SER A 9 -12.58 12.68 -26.93
C SER A 9 -13.06 13.88 -27.76
N SER A 10 -12.22 14.45 -28.63
CA SER A 10 -12.53 15.67 -29.38
C SER A 10 -12.01 15.57 -30.82
N GLU A 11 -12.93 15.41 -31.77
CA GLU A 11 -12.62 15.42 -33.21
C GLU A 11 -12.03 16.77 -33.64
N ASP A 12 -12.50 17.88 -33.04
CA ASP A 12 -11.98 19.23 -33.30
C ASP A 12 -10.52 19.38 -32.89
N PHE A 13 -10.13 18.79 -31.76
CA PHE A 13 -8.74 18.77 -31.33
C PHE A 13 -7.86 17.95 -32.27
N VAL A 14 -8.33 16.78 -32.71
CA VAL A 14 -7.62 15.92 -33.68
C VAL A 14 -7.43 16.65 -35.01
N ALA A 15 -8.47 17.33 -35.50
CA ALA A 15 -8.40 18.15 -36.71
C ALA A 15 -7.42 19.31 -36.56
N TYR A 16 -7.42 19.99 -35.42
CA TYR A 16 -6.48 21.06 -35.11
C TYR A 16 -5.02 20.57 -35.12
N VAL A 17 -4.73 19.44 -34.45
CA VAL A 17 -3.40 18.83 -34.45
C VAL A 17 -2.97 18.46 -35.88
N GLY A 18 -3.87 17.85 -36.66
CA GLY A 18 -3.60 17.48 -38.05
C GLY A 18 -3.29 18.69 -38.94
N GLN A 19 -3.95 19.83 -38.70
CA GLN A 19 -3.71 21.07 -39.44
C GLN A 19 -2.37 21.73 -39.08
N VAL A 20 -1.99 21.73 -37.80
CA VAL A 20 -0.80 22.45 -37.32
C VAL A 20 0.47 21.60 -37.46
N TYR A 21 0.39 20.30 -37.16
CA TYR A 21 1.55 19.42 -37.02
C TYR A 21 1.52 18.18 -37.95
N GLY A 22 0.40 17.89 -38.62
CA GLY A 22 0.23 16.71 -39.47
C GLY A 22 -0.13 15.44 -38.69
N GLU A 23 -0.14 14.29 -39.38
CA GLU A 23 -0.65 13.01 -38.84
C GLU A 23 0.20 12.37 -37.73
N ASN A 24 1.45 12.80 -37.54
CA ASN A 24 2.41 12.19 -36.62
C ASN A 24 3.01 13.19 -35.63
N ALA A 25 2.15 13.97 -34.97
CA ALA A 25 2.58 14.90 -33.92
C ALA A 25 3.29 14.17 -32.78
N THR A 26 4.44 14.69 -32.38
CA THR A 26 5.18 14.20 -31.19
C THR A 26 4.43 14.54 -29.90
N GLU A 27 4.79 13.90 -28.79
CA GLU A 27 4.18 14.22 -27.48
C GLU A 27 4.37 15.69 -27.06
N GLU A 28 5.52 16.28 -27.42
CA GLU A 28 5.79 17.69 -27.17
C GLU A 28 4.85 18.59 -27.97
N GLN A 29 4.67 18.31 -29.26
CA GLN A 29 3.75 19.03 -30.14
C GLN A 29 2.28 18.87 -29.72
N LEU A 30 1.88 17.69 -29.23
CA LEU A 30 0.54 17.48 -28.66
C LEU A 30 0.29 18.36 -27.42
N ARG A 31 1.32 18.60 -26.60
CA ARG A 31 1.23 19.46 -25.42
C ARG A 31 1.10 20.94 -25.80
N GLU A 32 1.85 21.37 -26.81
CA GLU A 32 1.71 22.71 -27.40
C GLU A 32 0.32 22.89 -28.01
N ALA A 33 -0.10 21.95 -28.86
CA ALA A 33 -1.42 21.96 -29.50
C ALA A 33 -2.55 22.05 -28.49
N TYR A 34 -2.49 21.32 -27.37
CA TYR A 34 -3.48 21.43 -26.29
C TYR A 34 -3.58 22.85 -25.74
N THR A 35 -2.44 23.50 -25.50
CA THR A 35 -2.39 24.83 -24.91
C THR A 35 -3.03 25.85 -25.85
N ASP A 36 -2.67 25.79 -27.13
CA ASP A 36 -3.17 26.70 -28.15
C ASP A 36 -4.65 26.44 -28.47
N PHE A 37 -5.06 25.18 -28.61
CA PHE A 37 -6.44 24.80 -28.86
C PHE A 37 -7.37 25.29 -27.75
N VAL A 38 -7.04 25.05 -26.48
CA VAL A 38 -7.87 25.50 -25.35
C VAL A 38 -7.94 27.03 -25.26
N ALA A 39 -6.90 27.75 -25.69
CA ALA A 39 -6.91 29.21 -25.75
C ALA A 39 -7.84 29.76 -26.84
N LEU A 40 -8.13 28.98 -27.88
CA LEU A 40 -9.05 29.33 -28.96
C LEU A 40 -10.52 29.04 -28.62
N LEU A 41 -10.79 28.22 -27.59
CA LEU A 41 -12.15 27.87 -27.19
C LEU A 41 -12.86 29.04 -26.50
N ASP A 42 -14.15 29.16 -26.78
CA ASP A 42 -15.03 30.00 -25.98
C ASP A 42 -15.29 29.38 -24.59
N ALA A 43 -16.09 30.08 -23.77
CA ALA A 43 -16.35 29.64 -22.42
C ALA A 43 -17.15 28.33 -22.33
N GLU A 44 -18.03 28.06 -23.30
CA GLU A 44 -18.90 26.89 -23.31
C GLU A 44 -18.11 25.65 -23.73
N ALA A 45 -17.40 25.71 -24.85
CA ALA A 45 -16.55 24.63 -25.33
C ALA A 45 -15.41 24.31 -24.34
N ARG A 46 -14.84 25.33 -23.68
CA ARG A 46 -13.85 25.10 -22.62
C ARG A 46 -14.45 24.36 -21.41
N ALA A 47 -15.68 24.67 -21.03
CA ALA A 47 -16.36 23.97 -19.94
C ALA A 47 -16.62 22.49 -20.27
N GLU A 48 -16.93 22.17 -21.52
CA GLU A 48 -17.07 20.78 -21.98
C GLU A 48 -15.75 20.00 -21.90
N VAL A 49 -14.65 20.60 -22.34
CA VAL A 49 -13.30 20.02 -22.21
C VAL A 49 -12.93 19.79 -20.74
N GLU A 50 -13.21 20.75 -19.86
CA GLU A 50 -12.98 20.61 -18.42
C GLU A 50 -13.86 19.51 -17.79
N ALA A 51 -15.10 19.34 -18.26
CA ALA A 51 -15.98 18.27 -17.80
C ALA A 51 -15.42 16.87 -18.15
N VAL A 52 -14.87 16.69 -19.35
CA VAL A 52 -14.19 15.44 -19.74
C VAL A 52 -12.99 15.16 -18.83
N PHE A 53 -12.18 16.18 -18.52
CA PHE A 53 -11.05 16.01 -17.61
C PHE A 53 -11.47 15.68 -16.18
N ALA A 54 -12.55 16.29 -15.70
CA ALA A 54 -13.12 15.97 -14.39
C ALA A 54 -13.60 14.52 -14.32
N GLN A 55 -14.29 14.03 -15.35
CA GLN A 55 -14.72 12.63 -15.43
C GLN A 55 -13.55 11.66 -15.47
N PHE A 56 -12.52 11.94 -16.27
CA PHE A 56 -11.32 11.12 -16.31
C PHE A 56 -10.62 11.08 -14.95
N ASN A 57 -10.44 12.23 -14.29
CA ASN A 57 -9.81 12.28 -12.97
C ASN A 57 -10.60 11.50 -11.93
N PHE A 58 -11.93 11.61 -11.95
CA PHE A 58 -12.80 10.84 -11.06
C PHE A 58 -12.65 9.33 -11.29
N ALA A 59 -12.67 8.88 -12.54
CA ALA A 59 -12.48 7.48 -12.89
C ALA A 59 -11.07 6.98 -12.52
N ALA A 60 -10.04 7.76 -12.84
CA ALA A 60 -8.65 7.44 -12.52
C ALA A 60 -8.42 7.32 -11.01
N GLN A 61 -8.93 8.26 -10.21
CA GLN A 61 -8.87 8.18 -8.74
C GLN A 61 -9.62 6.95 -8.24
N THR A 62 -10.83 6.69 -8.73
CA THR A 62 -11.62 5.51 -8.32
C THR A 62 -10.87 4.21 -8.59
N ILE A 63 -10.21 4.08 -9.75
CA ILE A 63 -9.45 2.88 -10.12
C ILE A 63 -8.16 2.77 -9.30
N LEU A 64 -7.43 3.88 -9.12
CA LEU A 64 -6.18 3.90 -8.38
C LEU A 64 -6.40 3.60 -6.90
N ASP A 65 -7.40 4.23 -6.29
CA ASP A 65 -7.76 3.99 -4.89
C ASP A 65 -8.26 2.55 -4.69
N ALA A 66 -9.04 2.01 -5.62
CA ALA A 66 -9.46 0.61 -5.57
C ALA A 66 -8.31 -0.38 -5.82
N GLY A 67 -7.24 0.07 -6.48
CA GLY A 67 -6.04 -0.71 -6.75
C GLY A 67 -5.01 -0.66 -5.62
N ASP A 68 -5.07 0.32 -4.72
CA ASP A 68 -4.13 0.48 -3.61
C ASP A 68 -4.53 -0.39 -2.40
N PRO A 69 -3.75 -1.42 -2.03
CA PRO A 69 -4.06 -2.28 -0.89
C PRO A 69 -4.16 -1.53 0.44
N THR A 70 -3.50 -0.37 0.58
CA THR A 70 -3.53 0.43 1.80
C THR A 70 -4.91 1.02 2.07
N ALA A 71 -5.72 1.26 1.03
CA ALA A 71 -7.11 1.70 1.16
C ALA A 71 -7.99 0.67 1.90
N TYR A 72 -7.58 -0.60 1.91
CA TYR A 72 -8.31 -1.71 2.53
C TYR A 72 -7.80 -2.06 3.94
N ALA A 73 -6.72 -1.44 4.42
CA ALA A 73 -6.09 -1.79 5.69
C ALA A 73 -7.03 -1.62 6.90
N GLY A 74 -7.74 -0.50 6.98
CA GLY A 74 -8.71 -0.26 8.07
C GLY A 74 -9.87 -1.26 8.06
N MET A 75 -10.34 -1.66 6.87
CA MET A 75 -11.36 -2.71 6.75
C MET A 75 -10.81 -4.07 7.19
N LEU A 76 -9.57 -4.42 6.80
CA LEU A 76 -8.90 -5.64 7.26
C LEU A 76 -8.89 -5.70 8.80
N GLY A 77 -8.48 -4.63 9.47
CA GLY A 77 -8.45 -4.59 10.94
C GLY A 77 -9.83 -4.66 11.60
N ALA A 78 -10.87 -4.15 10.94
CA ALA A 78 -12.24 -4.15 11.47
C ALA A 78 -12.96 -5.50 11.28
N THR A 79 -12.62 -6.27 10.25
CA THR A 79 -13.38 -7.48 9.88
C THR A 79 -12.62 -8.78 10.07
N THR A 80 -11.29 -8.71 10.23
CA THR A 80 -10.43 -9.88 10.22
C THR A 80 -9.42 -9.81 11.36
N PRO A 81 -9.32 -10.84 12.22
CA PRO A 81 -8.24 -10.91 13.21
C PRO A 81 -6.87 -11.00 12.52
N VAL A 82 -5.90 -10.21 12.97
CA VAL A 82 -4.57 -10.12 12.33
C VAL A 82 -3.46 -10.42 13.32
N HIS A 83 -2.66 -11.44 13.00
CA HIS A 83 -1.34 -11.66 13.59
C HIS A 83 -0.27 -11.15 12.62
N PHE A 84 0.34 -10.01 12.93
CA PHE A 84 1.38 -9.39 12.11
C PHE A 84 2.75 -9.63 12.73
N MET A 85 3.69 -10.20 11.99
CA MET A 85 5.05 -10.47 12.48
C MET A 85 6.05 -9.54 11.78
N SER A 86 6.90 -8.88 12.56
CA SER A 86 7.94 -7.99 12.03
C SER A 86 9.28 -8.28 12.69
N VAL A 87 10.32 -8.53 11.90
CA VAL A 87 11.70 -8.58 12.41
C VAL A 87 12.24 -7.16 12.42
N VAL A 88 12.28 -6.55 13.60
CA VAL A 88 12.71 -5.15 13.79
C VAL A 88 14.20 -5.03 14.09
N GLY A 89 14.85 -6.15 14.44
CA GLY A 89 16.24 -6.16 14.85
C GLY A 89 16.47 -5.59 16.25
N ASP A 90 17.73 -5.53 16.66
CA ASP A 90 18.14 -5.06 18.00
C ASP A 90 18.86 -3.69 17.97
N GLY A 91 18.95 -3.07 16.79
CA GLY A 91 19.72 -1.85 16.57
C GLY A 91 21.24 -2.05 16.49
N GLY A 92 21.71 -3.31 16.50
CA GLY A 92 23.10 -3.71 16.34
C GLY A 92 23.26 -4.68 15.17
N GLU A 93 23.87 -5.84 15.44
CA GLU A 93 24.19 -6.86 14.43
C GLU A 93 22.95 -7.61 13.94
N ASN A 94 21.89 -7.71 14.75
CA ASN A 94 20.63 -8.27 14.30
C ASN A 94 19.86 -7.19 13.54
N LEU A 95 20.02 -7.20 12.22
CA LEU A 95 19.40 -6.23 11.35
C LEU A 95 17.87 -6.44 11.27
N PRO A 96 17.08 -5.37 11.05
CA PRO A 96 15.68 -5.50 10.67
C PRO A 96 15.53 -6.28 9.35
N ASP A 97 14.31 -6.72 9.02
CA ASP A 97 14.01 -7.34 7.72
C ASP A 97 14.54 -6.49 6.54
N GLN A 98 15.42 -7.09 5.73
CA GLN A 98 16.13 -6.45 4.62
C GLN A 98 15.42 -6.63 3.26
N VAL A 99 14.34 -7.42 3.20
CA VAL A 99 13.56 -7.66 1.97
C VAL A 99 12.27 -6.84 2.00
N ASN A 100 11.57 -6.84 3.15
CA ASN A 100 10.42 -5.97 3.38
C ASN A 100 10.77 -4.95 4.48
N PRO A 101 11.10 -3.70 4.13
CA PRO A 101 11.53 -2.71 5.11
C PRO A 101 10.51 -2.50 6.23
N VAL A 102 10.97 -2.53 7.48
CA VAL A 102 10.14 -2.27 8.65
C VAL A 102 9.63 -0.83 8.66
N VAL A 103 10.50 0.11 8.32
CA VAL A 103 10.21 1.54 8.15
C VAL A 103 10.89 2.05 6.89
N THR A 104 10.32 3.08 6.27
CA THR A 104 10.92 3.80 5.15
C THR A 104 10.81 5.31 5.38
N SER A 105 11.36 6.13 4.48
CA SER A 105 11.14 7.59 4.48
C SER A 105 9.74 8.00 4.01
N LEU A 106 8.98 7.08 3.41
CA LEU A 106 7.63 7.34 2.92
C LEU A 106 6.62 6.96 4.01
N PRO A 107 5.65 7.84 4.32
CA PRO A 107 4.80 7.70 5.51
C PRO A 107 3.87 6.47 5.49
N LEU A 108 3.53 5.96 4.30
CA LEU A 108 2.65 4.81 4.13
C LEU A 108 3.39 3.51 3.77
N ALA A 109 4.71 3.55 3.57
CA ALA A 109 5.46 2.39 3.10
C ALA A 109 6.28 1.74 4.23
N GLY A 110 6.16 0.41 4.31
CA GLY A 110 6.84 -0.44 5.27
C GLY A 110 5.89 -1.15 6.21
N GLN A 111 6.45 -2.06 7.02
CA GLN A 111 5.66 -2.90 7.92
C GLN A 111 4.98 -2.11 9.04
N HIS A 112 5.67 -1.14 9.65
CA HIS A 112 5.12 -0.31 10.73
C HIS A 112 3.96 0.58 10.25
N PRO A 113 4.08 1.34 9.14
CA PRO A 113 2.95 2.04 8.57
C PRO A 113 1.76 1.14 8.25
N MET A 114 1.99 -0.04 7.65
CA MET A 114 0.91 -0.98 7.36
C MET A 114 0.21 -1.47 8.63
N ALA A 115 0.97 -1.90 9.65
CA ALA A 115 0.38 -2.31 10.93
C ALA A 115 -0.44 -1.19 11.59
N ALA A 116 0.03 0.06 11.50
CA ALA A 116 -0.71 1.22 11.98
C ALA A 116 -2.01 1.49 11.19
N MET A 117 -1.98 1.37 9.86
CA MET A 117 -3.17 1.52 9.01
C MET A 117 -4.22 0.42 9.25
N ILE A 118 -3.76 -0.79 9.59
CA ILE A 118 -4.65 -1.89 10.02
C ILE A 118 -5.23 -1.62 11.43
N GLY A 119 -4.57 -0.79 12.24
CA GLY A 119 -4.97 -0.50 13.63
C GLY A 119 -4.42 -1.50 14.64
N LEU A 120 -3.24 -2.07 14.39
CA LEU A 120 -2.62 -3.05 15.28
C LEU A 120 -1.77 -2.39 16.36
N GLU A 121 -1.92 -2.87 17.59
CA GLU A 121 -1.01 -2.58 18.69
C GLU A 121 0.16 -3.56 18.72
N GLN A 122 1.28 -3.15 19.29
CA GLN A 122 2.40 -4.06 19.55
C GLN A 122 2.04 -5.01 20.69
N VAL A 123 2.32 -6.30 20.49
CA VAL A 123 2.08 -7.36 21.47
C VAL A 123 3.43 -7.89 21.95
N THR A 124 3.71 -7.72 23.24
CA THR A 124 4.97 -8.14 23.89
C THR A 124 4.80 -9.32 24.84
N SER A 125 3.55 -9.67 25.20
CA SER A 125 3.20 -10.85 25.97
C SER A 125 1.92 -11.50 25.43
N THR A 126 1.63 -12.73 25.84
CA THR A 126 0.39 -13.43 25.46
C THR A 126 -0.84 -12.54 25.71
N ILE A 127 -1.70 -12.42 24.71
CA ILE A 127 -3.03 -11.81 24.82
C ILE A 127 -4.10 -12.83 24.44
N SER A 128 -5.27 -12.73 25.07
CA SER A 128 -6.41 -13.58 24.75
C SER A 128 -7.73 -12.87 25.03
N SER A 129 -8.79 -13.37 24.42
CA SER A 129 -10.15 -12.89 24.58
C SER A 129 -11.10 -14.09 24.70
N GLU A 130 -11.96 -14.09 25.71
CA GLU A 130 -12.94 -15.17 25.93
C GLU A 130 -14.17 -15.06 25.04
N THR A 131 -14.51 -13.83 24.61
CA THR A 131 -15.78 -13.53 23.92
C THR A 131 -15.58 -13.00 22.50
N GLY A 132 -14.35 -13.04 21.99
CA GLY A 132 -13.98 -12.41 20.72
C GLY A 132 -12.57 -12.77 20.31
N THR A 133 -12.07 -12.12 19.26
CA THR A 133 -10.74 -12.36 18.70
C THR A 133 -9.73 -11.31 19.15
N VAL A 134 -8.45 -11.63 19.01
CA VAL A 134 -7.34 -10.71 19.25
C VAL A 134 -6.60 -10.43 17.94
N SER A 135 -6.01 -9.24 17.86
CA SER A 135 -5.15 -8.82 16.76
C SER A 135 -3.93 -8.12 17.35
N GLY A 136 -2.80 -8.15 16.64
CA GLY A 136 -1.63 -7.42 17.07
C GLY A 136 -0.40 -7.65 16.20
N GLN A 137 0.58 -6.78 16.41
CA GLN A 137 1.90 -6.85 15.80
C GLN A 137 2.91 -7.38 16.81
N VAL A 138 3.53 -8.52 16.52
CA VAL A 138 4.68 -9.02 17.28
C VAL A 138 5.96 -8.57 16.58
N ARG A 139 6.80 -7.85 17.32
CA ARG A 139 8.09 -7.34 16.83
C ARG A 139 9.20 -8.22 17.39
N PHE A 140 10.03 -8.78 16.53
CA PHE A 140 11.14 -9.66 16.90
C PHE A 140 12.46 -8.91 16.83
N ASN A 141 13.28 -9.05 17.88
CA ASN A 141 14.58 -8.38 17.99
C ASN A 141 15.72 -9.05 17.20
N SER A 142 15.45 -10.21 16.60
CA SER A 142 16.39 -11.01 15.80
C SER A 142 15.65 -11.73 14.67
N GLY A 143 16.39 -12.23 13.68
CA GLY A 143 15.87 -13.01 12.56
C GLY A 143 16.15 -12.41 11.18
N ALA A 144 15.40 -12.86 10.18
CA ALA A 144 15.45 -12.41 8.80
C ALA A 144 14.06 -12.57 8.14
N HIS A 145 13.90 -12.11 6.88
CA HIS A 145 12.63 -12.16 6.15
C HIS A 145 11.94 -13.54 6.17
N ALA A 146 12.72 -14.61 6.04
CA ALA A 146 12.21 -15.98 5.98
C ALA A 146 12.12 -16.68 7.35
N SER A 147 12.27 -15.96 8.47
CA SER A 147 12.37 -16.56 9.81
C SER A 147 11.15 -17.38 10.23
N SER A 148 9.96 -17.15 9.69
CA SER A 148 8.79 -17.98 9.97
C SER A 148 8.91 -19.41 9.40
N LEU A 149 9.72 -19.59 8.37
CA LEU A 149 9.89 -20.85 7.63
C LEU A 149 11.29 -21.46 7.79
N SER A 150 12.30 -20.65 8.09
CA SER A 150 13.70 -21.06 8.12
C SER A 150 14.40 -20.64 9.42
N PRO A 151 15.02 -21.59 10.15
CA PRO A 151 15.76 -21.32 11.38
C PRO A 151 17.17 -20.75 11.14
N ALA A 152 17.56 -20.47 9.88
CA ALA A 152 18.93 -20.14 9.53
C ALA A 152 19.46 -18.85 10.18
N ALA A 153 18.60 -17.85 10.36
CA ALA A 153 18.97 -16.59 11.01
C ALA A 153 18.97 -16.72 12.54
N ASP A 154 17.87 -17.25 13.09
CA ASP A 154 17.70 -17.46 14.52
C ASP A 154 16.67 -18.59 14.78
N PRO A 155 17.11 -19.77 15.24
CA PRO A 155 16.21 -20.89 15.52
C PRO A 155 15.18 -20.63 16.62
N ALA A 156 15.50 -19.77 17.60
CA ALA A 156 14.59 -19.45 18.70
C ALA A 156 13.45 -18.54 18.20
N VAL A 157 13.77 -17.54 17.36
CA VAL A 157 12.78 -16.69 16.68
C VAL A 157 11.88 -17.53 15.79
N THR A 158 12.44 -18.43 14.97
CA THR A 158 11.65 -19.30 14.09
C THR A 158 10.67 -20.17 14.86
N ARG A 159 11.13 -20.79 15.96
CA ARG A 159 10.27 -21.57 16.82
C ARG A 159 9.14 -20.74 17.42
N GLU A 160 9.46 -19.54 17.90
CA GLU A 160 8.46 -18.63 18.48
C GLU A 160 7.42 -18.19 17.44
N MET A 161 7.85 -17.78 16.24
CA MET A 161 6.94 -17.43 15.13
C MET A 161 6.00 -18.58 14.79
N GLN A 162 6.51 -19.82 14.70
CA GLN A 162 5.70 -20.99 14.38
C GLN A 162 4.71 -21.36 15.49
N LEU A 163 5.12 -21.21 16.77
CA LEU A 163 4.23 -21.41 17.91
C LEU A 163 3.13 -20.36 17.96
N GLN A 164 3.44 -19.09 17.69
CA GLN A 164 2.46 -18.02 17.56
C GLN A 164 1.44 -18.32 16.46
N VAL A 165 1.91 -18.63 15.24
CA VAL A 165 1.02 -18.98 14.11
C VAL A 165 0.13 -20.17 14.45
N GLY A 166 0.71 -21.25 14.96
CA GLY A 166 -0.04 -22.45 15.32
C GLY A 166 -1.05 -22.20 16.43
N GLY A 167 -0.67 -21.44 17.46
CA GLY A 167 -1.55 -21.10 18.58
C GLY A 167 -2.67 -20.13 18.20
N PHE A 168 -2.36 -19.13 17.37
CA PHE A 168 -3.34 -18.18 16.86
C PHE A 168 -4.42 -18.88 16.03
N ILE A 169 -4.02 -19.76 15.10
CA ILE A 169 -4.97 -20.53 14.29
C ILE A 169 -5.74 -21.55 15.14
N LYS A 170 -5.05 -22.29 16.02
CA LYS A 170 -5.68 -23.32 16.86
C LYS A 170 -6.73 -22.74 17.80
N SER A 171 -6.54 -21.51 18.26
CA SER A 171 -7.48 -20.79 19.12
C SER A 171 -8.56 -20.05 18.34
N GLU A 172 -8.63 -20.19 17.02
CA GLU A 172 -9.56 -19.42 16.17
C GLU A 172 -9.40 -17.90 16.37
N ALA A 173 -8.14 -17.45 16.49
CA ALA A 173 -7.74 -16.08 16.80
C ALA A 173 -8.22 -15.55 18.16
N GLN A 174 -8.66 -16.40 19.10
CA GLN A 174 -9.00 -15.99 20.46
C GLN A 174 -7.77 -15.74 21.34
N ALA A 175 -6.60 -16.25 20.94
CA ALA A 175 -5.35 -16.02 21.65
C ALA A 175 -4.17 -15.83 20.69
N LEU A 176 -3.28 -14.91 21.05
CA LEU A 176 -1.97 -14.76 20.42
C LEU A 176 -0.90 -15.11 21.47
N PRO A 177 -0.41 -16.36 21.49
CA PRO A 177 0.49 -16.82 22.54
C PRO A 177 1.93 -16.37 22.26
N ILE A 178 2.54 -15.71 23.24
CA ILE A 178 3.99 -15.46 23.25
C ILE A 178 4.63 -16.39 24.26
N THR A 179 5.49 -17.30 23.79
CA THR A 179 6.10 -18.36 24.62
C THR A 179 7.55 -18.09 24.99
N ASN A 180 8.22 -17.23 24.22
CA ASN A 180 9.56 -16.75 24.47
C ASN A 180 9.61 -15.23 24.30
N THR A 181 9.57 -14.50 25.41
CA THR A 181 9.65 -13.03 25.40
C THR A 181 11.04 -12.50 25.09
N ASP A 182 12.10 -13.31 25.24
CA ASP A 182 13.49 -12.86 25.04
C ASP A 182 13.80 -12.54 23.57
N VAL A 183 13.01 -13.08 22.63
CA VAL A 183 13.12 -12.82 21.19
C VAL A 183 12.14 -11.75 20.69
N VAL A 184 11.34 -11.16 21.60
CA VAL A 184 10.36 -10.11 21.30
C VAL A 184 10.92 -8.76 21.73
N ALA A 185 10.86 -7.78 20.84
CA ALA A 185 11.23 -6.41 21.13
C ALA A 185 10.17 -5.75 22.03
N ASN A 186 10.63 -4.96 23.01
CA ASN A 186 9.77 -4.17 23.90
C ASN A 186 9.49 -2.79 23.33
#